data_AF-A0A978T6B8-F1
#
_entry.id   AF-A0A978T6B8-F1
#
_cell.length_a   1.000
_cell.length_b   1.000
_cell.length_c   1.000
_cell.angle_alpha   90.00
_cell.angle_beta   90.00
_cell.angle_gamma   90.00
#
_symmetry.space_group_name_H-M   'P 1'
#
loop_
_entity.id
_entity.type
_entity.pdbx_description
1 polymer ?
#
loop_
_entity_poly.entity_id
_entity_poly.type
_entity_poly.pdbx_seq_one_letter_code
_entity_poly.pdbx_strand_id
1 'polypeptide(L)'
;MELLKTIHWEKLAEIKELKNHFSHDFDSFQNLIVDYITIWSNLDKENLDKLAILRALEVTNGCTQWAYRRGDKDCLPIEKTRKCMSVSMSSIKNKRIYLKSETITFPPEIARLIDEGRSLYIQAFKNNLPEKEREFYALSTAQFLVYGRERMNRAFDIIQENFGDVFTEFFINKGRRYVQPYLEAIGEL
;
A
#
# COMPACT_ATOMS: atom_id res chain seq x y z
N MET A 1 -6.29 -12.80 15.01
CA MET A 1 -5.49 -13.71 15.87
C MET A 1 -4.98 -14.94 15.11
N GLU A 2 -5.78 -15.65 14.31
CA GLU A 2 -5.26 -16.75 13.47
C GLU A 2 -4.25 -16.28 12.41
N LEU A 3 -4.48 -15.13 11.76
CA LEU A 3 -3.52 -14.53 10.82
C LEU A 3 -2.11 -14.39 11.43
N LEU A 4 -2.00 -14.04 12.71
CA LEU A 4 -0.69 -13.83 13.35
C LEU A 4 0.16 -15.10 13.40
N LYS A 5 -0.49 -16.27 13.43
CA LYS A 5 0.18 -17.57 13.47
C LYS A 5 0.72 -17.98 12.09
N THR A 6 0.20 -17.42 11.02
CA THR A 6 0.63 -17.74 9.65
C THR A 6 1.70 -16.77 9.12
N ILE A 7 2.00 -15.69 9.84
CA ILE A 7 3.03 -14.74 9.39
C ILE A 7 4.43 -15.30 9.63
N HIS A 8 5.19 -15.41 8.56
CA HIS A 8 6.62 -15.71 8.58
C HIS A 8 7.41 -14.40 8.76
N TRP A 9 7.63 -13.99 10.01
CA TRP A 9 8.31 -12.74 10.37
C TRP A 9 9.71 -12.61 9.77
N GLU A 10 10.48 -13.69 9.71
CA GLU A 10 11.81 -13.72 9.08
C GLU A 10 11.75 -13.36 7.58
N LYS A 11 10.68 -13.74 6.86
CA LYS A 11 10.51 -13.35 5.47
C LYS A 11 10.22 -11.85 5.33
N LEU A 12 9.48 -11.27 6.28
CA LEU A 12 9.26 -9.81 6.31
C LEU A 12 10.56 -9.07 6.62
N ALA A 13 11.42 -9.60 7.48
CA ALA A 13 12.70 -9.00 7.84
C ALA A 13 13.69 -8.90 6.65
N GLU A 14 13.53 -9.74 5.63
CA GLU A 14 14.35 -9.67 4.42
C GLU A 14 13.84 -8.70 3.36
N ILE A 15 12.65 -8.12 3.53
CA ILE A 15 12.14 -7.09 2.62
C ILE A 15 13.00 -5.83 2.77
N LYS A 16 13.51 -5.32 1.66
CA LYS A 16 14.47 -4.19 1.62
C LYS A 16 14.02 -3.00 2.47
N GLU A 17 12.74 -2.62 2.37
CA GLU A 17 12.14 -1.51 3.09
C GLU A 17 12.01 -1.77 4.59
N LEU A 18 11.91 -3.04 5.02
CA LEU A 18 11.69 -3.41 6.42
C LEU A 18 12.97 -3.81 7.14
N LYS A 19 14.01 -4.22 6.39
CA LYS A 19 15.24 -4.80 6.91
C LYS A 19 15.90 -3.97 8.01
N ASN A 20 16.03 -2.66 7.79
CA ASN A 20 16.63 -1.76 8.77
C ASN A 20 15.80 -1.69 10.07
N HIS A 21 14.47 -1.69 9.96
CA HIS A 21 13.57 -1.62 11.12
C HIS A 21 13.63 -2.89 11.97
N PHE A 22 13.59 -4.07 11.33
CA PHE A 22 13.75 -5.35 12.03
C PHE A 22 15.15 -5.54 12.61
N SER A 23 16.21 -5.12 11.91
CA SER A 23 17.58 -5.25 12.39
C SER A 23 17.90 -4.38 13.61
N HIS A 24 17.19 -3.26 13.76
CA HIS A 24 17.37 -2.34 14.88
C HIS A 24 16.67 -2.86 16.14
N ASP A 25 15.40 -3.24 16.01
CA ASP A 25 14.59 -3.77 17.11
C ASP A 25 13.45 -4.62 16.54
N PHE A 26 13.71 -5.93 16.47
CA PHE A 26 12.82 -6.90 15.84
C PHE A 26 11.48 -6.99 16.57
N ASP A 27 11.51 -7.22 17.89
CA ASP A 27 10.31 -7.44 18.71
C ASP A 27 9.44 -6.19 18.75
N SER A 28 10.03 -5.01 18.94
CA SER A 28 9.26 -3.76 18.94
C SER A 28 8.63 -3.48 17.58
N PHE A 29 9.33 -3.78 16.48
CA PHE A 29 8.79 -3.49 15.14
C PHE A 29 7.69 -4.48 14.77
N GLN A 30 7.89 -5.76 15.10
CA GLN A 30 6.86 -6.78 15.01
C GLN A 30 5.61 -6.38 15.80
N ASN A 31 5.75 -5.98 17.07
CA ASN A 31 4.62 -5.57 17.90
C ASN A 31 3.86 -4.39 17.30
N LEU A 32 4.57 -3.39 16.74
CA LEU A 32 3.92 -2.28 16.06
C LEU A 32 3.13 -2.73 14.82
N ILE A 33 3.62 -3.71 14.06
CA ILE A 33 2.86 -4.31 12.95
C ILE A 33 1.63 -5.04 13.49
N VAL A 34 1.75 -5.81 14.59
CA VAL A 34 0.64 -6.53 15.23
C VAL A 34 -0.47 -5.59 15.70
N ASP A 35 -0.11 -4.44 16.27
CA ASP A 35 -1.06 -3.42 16.70
C ASP A 35 -1.89 -2.92 15.51
N TYR A 36 -1.24 -2.60 14.39
CA TYR A 36 -1.95 -2.22 13.17
C TYR A 36 -2.76 -3.37 12.58
N ILE A 37 -2.26 -4.62 12.59
CA ILE A 37 -3.05 -5.78 12.14
C ILE A 37 -4.34 -5.87 12.96
N THR A 38 -4.27 -5.66 14.28
CA THR A 38 -5.43 -5.71 15.17
C THR A 38 -6.46 -4.65 14.82
N ILE A 39 -6.03 -3.41 14.57
CA ILE A 39 -6.91 -2.30 14.13
C ILE A 39 -7.58 -2.63 12.80
N TRP A 40 -6.78 -3.05 11.81
CA TRP A 40 -7.26 -3.26 10.44
C TRP A 40 -8.10 -4.53 10.27
N SER A 41 -7.86 -5.56 11.08
CA SER A 41 -8.65 -6.80 11.07
C SER A 41 -10.07 -6.61 11.60
N ASN A 42 -10.36 -5.49 12.28
CA ASN A 42 -11.71 -5.16 12.76
C ASN A 42 -12.59 -4.50 11.68
N LEU A 43 -12.03 -4.13 10.53
CA LEU A 43 -12.80 -3.58 9.43
C LEU A 43 -13.62 -4.69 8.74
N ASP A 44 -14.81 -4.34 8.27
CA ASP A 44 -15.62 -5.26 7.49
C ASP A 44 -14.98 -5.56 6.12
N LYS A 45 -15.41 -6.67 5.53
CA LYS A 45 -14.87 -7.19 4.27
C LYS A 45 -15.00 -6.19 3.12
N GLU A 46 -16.11 -5.46 3.05
CA GLU A 46 -16.38 -4.51 1.95
C GLU A 46 -15.42 -3.33 2.01
N ASN A 47 -15.22 -2.76 3.21
CA ASN A 47 -14.26 -1.69 3.41
C ASN A 47 -12.81 -2.13 3.17
N LEU A 48 -12.45 -3.36 3.56
CA LEU A 48 -11.14 -3.92 3.22
C LEU A 48 -10.94 -4.05 1.71
N ASP A 49 -11.94 -4.53 0.97
CA ASP A 49 -11.88 -4.65 -0.50
C ASP A 49 -11.67 -3.27 -1.16
N LYS A 50 -12.42 -2.25 -0.73
CA LYS A 50 -12.26 -0.86 -1.22
C LYS A 50 -10.89 -0.27 -0.89
N LEU A 51 -10.40 -0.49 0.33
CA LEU A 51 -9.10 0.00 0.78
C LEU A 51 -7.93 -0.69 0.06
N ALA A 52 -8.06 -1.98 -0.27
CA ALA A 52 -7.06 -2.68 -1.07
C ALA A 52 -6.94 -2.09 -2.48
N ILE A 53 -8.06 -1.69 -3.11
CA ILE A 53 -8.04 -0.98 -4.42
C ILE A 53 -7.30 0.36 -4.29
N LEU A 54 -7.60 1.14 -3.25
CA LEU A 54 -6.86 2.38 -2.97
C LEU A 54 -5.37 2.10 -2.79
N ARG A 55 -5.01 1.06 -2.03
CA ARG A 55 -3.61 0.71 -1.77
C ARG A 55 -2.87 0.26 -3.04
N ALA A 56 -3.51 -0.53 -3.89
CA ALA A 56 -2.96 -0.93 -5.19
C ALA A 56 -2.68 0.30 -6.07
N LEU A 57 -3.59 1.27 -6.09
CA LEU A 57 -3.41 2.54 -6.79
C LEU A 57 -2.23 3.36 -6.22
N GLU A 58 -2.13 3.46 -4.90
CA GLU A 58 -1.04 4.16 -4.21
C GLU A 58 0.33 3.54 -4.50
N VAL A 59 0.46 2.22 -4.41
CA VAL A 59 1.71 1.51 -4.68
C VAL A 59 2.11 1.66 -6.15
N THR A 60 1.15 1.53 -7.07
CA THR A 60 1.38 1.74 -8.50
C THR A 60 1.89 3.15 -8.78
N ASN A 61 1.26 4.16 -8.17
CA ASN A 61 1.71 5.53 -8.27
C ASN A 61 3.10 5.72 -7.66
N GLY A 62 3.37 5.17 -6.47
CA GLY A 62 4.69 5.21 -5.84
C GLY A 62 5.79 4.66 -6.75
N CYS A 63 5.57 3.48 -7.34
CA CYS A 63 6.48 2.88 -8.32
C CYS A 63 6.72 3.80 -9.54
N THR A 64 5.66 4.45 -10.03
CA THR A 64 5.72 5.38 -11.16
C THR A 64 6.54 6.63 -10.82
N GLN A 65 6.26 7.26 -9.68
CA GLN A 65 6.93 8.49 -9.26
C GLN A 65 8.42 8.24 -8.99
N TRP A 66 8.74 7.13 -8.31
CA TRP A 66 10.13 6.80 -8.00
C TRP A 66 10.95 6.45 -9.24
N ALA A 67 10.36 5.80 -10.24
CA ALA A 67 11.03 5.54 -11.50
C ALA A 67 11.41 6.84 -12.22
N TYR A 68 10.50 7.82 -12.26
CA TYR A 68 10.79 9.14 -12.81
C TYR A 68 11.89 9.87 -12.02
N ARG A 69 11.81 9.90 -10.69
CA ARG A 69 12.79 10.59 -9.83
C ARG A 69 14.22 10.05 -9.97
N ARG A 70 14.37 8.75 -10.23
CA ARG A 70 15.68 8.12 -10.43
C ARG A 70 16.17 8.17 -11.88
N GLY A 71 15.32 8.59 -12.82
CA GLY A 71 15.63 8.50 -14.25
C GLY A 71 15.73 7.05 -14.75
N ASP A 72 14.91 6.14 -14.19
CA ASP A 72 14.85 4.75 -14.67
C ASP A 72 14.56 4.75 -16.18
N LYS A 73 15.18 3.82 -16.94
CA LYS A 73 15.03 3.73 -18.41
C LYS A 73 13.57 3.66 -18.87
N ASP A 74 12.71 3.00 -18.09
CA ASP A 74 11.29 2.79 -18.39
C ASP A 74 10.39 3.86 -17.74
N CYS A 75 10.95 4.96 -17.22
CA CYS A 75 10.13 6.01 -16.61
C CYS A 75 9.17 6.65 -17.62
N LEU A 76 7.97 6.99 -17.15
CA LEU A 76 7.00 7.70 -17.99
C LEU A 76 7.45 9.16 -18.18
N PRO A 77 7.12 9.78 -19.32
CA PRO A 77 7.28 11.22 -19.49
C PRO A 77 6.62 12.01 -18.36
N ILE A 78 7.18 13.18 -18.02
CA ILE A 78 6.74 13.98 -16.86
C ILE A 78 5.23 14.26 -16.85
N GLU A 79 4.63 14.53 -18.00
CA GLU A 79 3.19 14.79 -18.12
C GLU A 79 2.36 13.59 -17.70
N LYS A 80 2.74 12.39 -18.17
CA LYS A 80 2.07 11.14 -17.83
C LYS A 80 2.34 10.75 -16.36
N THR A 81 3.54 10.99 -15.87
CA THR A 81 3.90 10.84 -14.44
C THR A 81 3.03 11.75 -13.55
N ARG A 82 2.80 13.01 -13.94
CA ARG A 82 1.90 13.94 -13.25
C ARG A 82 0.44 13.51 -13.31
N LYS A 83 -0.02 12.99 -14.45
CA LYS A 83 -1.37 12.42 -14.60
C LYS A 83 -1.59 11.26 -13.61
N CYS A 84 -0.64 10.33 -13.53
CA CYS A 84 -0.64 9.21 -12.58
C CYS A 84 -0.75 9.71 -11.12
N MET A 85 0.08 10.71 -10.77
CA MET A 85 0.04 11.32 -9.44
C MET A 85 -1.30 11.99 -9.15
N SER A 86 -1.88 12.69 -10.12
CA SER A 86 -3.18 13.36 -9.97
C SER A 86 -4.29 12.36 -9.67
N VAL A 87 -4.34 11.22 -10.38
CA VAL A 87 -5.32 10.16 -10.14
C VAL A 87 -5.21 9.65 -8.70
N SER A 88 -4.03 9.18 -8.29
CA SER A 88 -3.83 8.66 -6.92
C SER A 88 -4.10 9.72 -5.85
N MET A 89 -3.56 10.93 -5.99
CA MET A 89 -3.73 12.00 -5.00
C MET A 89 -5.16 12.50 -4.90
N SER A 90 -5.88 12.63 -6.01
CA SER A 90 -7.29 13.04 -5.99
C SER A 90 -8.14 11.98 -5.30
N SER A 91 -7.84 10.69 -5.50
CA SER A 91 -8.56 9.62 -4.81
C SER A 91 -8.42 9.67 -3.30
N ILE A 92 -7.20 9.90 -2.81
CA ILE A 92 -6.91 10.01 -1.37
C ILE A 92 -7.56 11.27 -0.78
N LYS A 93 -7.49 12.41 -1.48
CA LYS A 93 -8.01 13.69 -0.99
C LYS A 93 -9.54 13.73 -0.97
N ASN A 94 -10.16 13.22 -2.03
CA ASN A 94 -11.61 13.27 -2.19
C ASN A 94 -12.32 12.06 -1.56
N LYS A 95 -11.55 11.08 -1.04
CA LYS A 95 -12.07 9.82 -0.49
C LYS A 95 -12.95 9.08 -1.49
N ARG A 96 -12.52 9.07 -2.77
CA ARG A 96 -13.27 8.47 -3.88
C ARG A 96 -12.34 7.88 -4.94
N ILE A 97 -12.71 6.75 -5.52
CA ILE A 97 -12.01 6.20 -6.69
C ILE A 97 -12.99 6.18 -7.85
N TYR A 98 -12.68 6.95 -8.89
CA TYR A 98 -13.48 7.00 -10.12
C TYR A 98 -13.04 5.86 -11.03
N LEU A 99 -13.76 4.74 -10.96
CA LEU A 99 -13.63 3.65 -11.91
C LEU A 99 -14.42 3.99 -13.19
N LYS A 100 -14.27 3.18 -14.23
CA LYS A 100 -14.99 3.36 -15.51
C LYS A 100 -16.49 3.12 -15.36
N SER A 101 -16.88 2.13 -14.55
CA SER A 101 -18.28 1.71 -14.35
C SER A 101 -18.94 2.39 -13.15
N GLU A 102 -18.17 2.73 -12.11
CA GLU A 102 -18.71 3.20 -10.84
C GLU A 102 -17.76 4.13 -10.09
N THR A 103 -18.23 4.68 -8.97
CA THR A 103 -17.39 5.45 -8.05
C THR A 103 -17.38 4.77 -6.69
N ILE A 104 -16.20 4.33 -6.27
CA ILE A 104 -16.00 3.88 -4.88
C ILE A 104 -15.98 5.11 -3.98
N THR A 105 -16.76 5.08 -2.91
CA THR A 105 -16.76 6.08 -1.85
C THR A 105 -16.37 5.43 -0.52
N PHE A 106 -15.71 6.20 0.35
CA PHE A 106 -15.34 5.75 1.69
C PHE A 106 -16.20 6.46 2.74
N PRO A 107 -16.80 5.72 3.69
CA PRO A 107 -17.56 6.33 4.77
C PRO A 107 -16.64 7.06 5.76
N PRO A 108 -17.16 7.95 6.62
CA PRO A 108 -16.36 8.85 7.46
C PRO A 108 -15.32 8.15 8.35
N GLU A 109 -15.63 6.97 8.88
CA GLU A 109 -14.72 6.14 9.67
C GLU A 109 -13.52 5.65 8.85
N ILE A 110 -13.73 5.24 7.61
CA ILE A 110 -12.65 4.82 6.71
C ILE A 110 -11.88 6.04 6.19
N ALA A 111 -12.57 7.15 5.93
CA ALA A 111 -11.94 8.40 5.51
C ALA A 111 -10.89 8.87 6.52
N ARG A 112 -11.18 8.74 7.83
CA ARG A 112 -10.24 9.03 8.93
C ARG A 112 -8.98 8.16 8.85
N LEU A 113 -9.13 6.85 8.66
CA LEU A 113 -7.98 5.94 8.50
C LEU A 113 -7.12 6.30 7.28
N ILE A 114 -7.75 6.72 6.18
CA ILE A 114 -7.03 7.19 4.99
C ILE A 114 -6.26 8.49 5.31
N ASP A 115 -6.85 9.41 6.07
CA ASP A 115 -6.18 10.65 6.48
C ASP A 115 -5.02 10.40 7.44
N GLU A 116 -5.16 9.45 8.38
CA GLU A 116 -4.10 9.01 9.28
C GLU A 116 -2.92 8.41 8.49
N GLY A 117 -3.19 7.47 7.58
CA GLY A 117 -2.15 6.88 6.72
C GLY A 117 -1.44 7.93 5.87
N ARG A 118 -2.19 8.90 5.31
CA ARG A 118 -1.63 10.02 4.55
C ARG A 118 -0.79 10.95 5.44
N SER A 119 -1.24 11.22 6.66
CA SER A 119 -0.50 12.05 7.62
C SER A 119 0.83 11.41 7.99
N LEU A 120 0.84 10.10 8.27
CA LEU A 120 2.06 9.33 8.51
C LEU A 120 3.02 9.40 7.33
N TYR A 121 2.53 9.20 6.09
CA TYR A 121 3.36 9.32 4.90
C TYR A 121 4.01 10.71 4.76
N ILE A 122 3.26 11.79 5.03
CA ILE A 122 3.78 13.16 4.97
C ILE A 122 4.86 13.36 6.03
N GLN A 123 4.60 12.93 7.27
CA GLN A 123 5.55 13.08 8.36
C GLN A 123 6.84 12.28 8.11
N ALA A 124 6.71 11.04 7.64
CA ALA A 124 7.83 10.18 7.27
C ALA A 124 8.68 10.78 6.14
N PHE A 125 8.08 10.99 4.96
CA PHE A 125 8.86 11.21 3.73
C PHE A 125 8.94 12.65 3.25
N LYS A 126 8.17 13.57 3.84
CA LYS A 126 8.29 15.01 3.54
C LYS A 126 8.94 15.78 4.68
N ASN A 127 8.64 15.41 5.91
CA ASN A 127 9.23 16.05 7.08
C ASN A 127 10.46 15.28 7.60
N ASN A 128 10.78 14.12 7.02
CA ASN A 128 11.95 13.29 7.35
C ASN A 128 12.01 12.90 8.83
N LEU A 129 10.88 12.50 9.39
CA LEU A 129 10.76 12.04 10.79
C LEU A 129 10.95 10.51 10.85
N PRO A 130 12.11 9.99 11.33
CA PRO A 130 12.44 8.56 11.26
C PRO A 130 11.47 7.67 12.04
N GLU A 131 10.94 8.15 13.16
CA GLU A 131 9.92 7.45 13.95
C GLU A 131 8.62 7.27 13.17
N LYS A 132 8.26 8.26 12.34
CA LYS A 132 7.07 8.19 11.48
C LYS A 132 7.28 7.35 10.24
N GLU A 133 8.51 7.28 9.74
CA GLU A 133 8.88 6.31 8.71
C GLU A 133 8.70 4.87 9.21
N ARG A 134 9.18 4.58 10.43
CA ARG A 134 8.95 3.29 11.09
C ARG A 134 7.46 2.99 11.26
N GLU A 135 6.67 3.93 11.77
CA GLU A 135 5.21 3.77 11.90
C GLU A 135 4.52 3.54 10.53
N PHE A 136 4.92 4.29 9.50
CA PHE A 136 4.37 4.12 8.16
C PHE A 136 4.65 2.72 7.60
N TYR A 137 5.87 2.21 7.73
CA TYR A 137 6.20 0.88 7.25
C TYR A 137 5.49 -0.23 8.04
N ALA A 138 5.30 -0.06 9.35
CA ALA A 138 4.50 -0.98 10.14
C ALA A 138 3.04 -1.02 9.67
N LEU A 139 2.41 0.15 9.51
CA LEU A 139 1.05 0.30 8.98
C LEU A 139 0.91 -0.31 7.58
N SER A 140 1.82 0.02 6.67
CA SER A 140 1.77 -0.49 5.29
C SER A 140 1.95 -2.01 5.24
N THR A 141 2.78 -2.57 6.12
CA THR A 141 2.97 -4.03 6.22
C THR A 141 1.69 -4.68 6.72
N ALA A 142 1.10 -4.16 7.81
CA ALA A 142 -0.16 -4.65 8.37
C ALA A 142 -1.30 -4.63 7.33
N GLN A 143 -1.42 -3.56 6.55
CA GLN A 143 -2.39 -3.47 5.46
C GLN A 143 -2.24 -4.64 4.47
N PHE A 144 -1.04 -4.89 3.95
CA PHE A 144 -0.84 -5.99 2.98
C PHE A 144 -1.15 -7.36 3.59
N LEU A 145 -0.79 -7.58 4.85
CA LEU A 145 -1.06 -8.83 5.57
C LEU A 145 -2.57 -9.04 5.79
N VAL A 146 -3.29 -8.00 6.21
CA VAL A 146 -4.75 -8.06 6.43
C VAL A 146 -5.52 -8.20 5.12
N TYR A 147 -5.09 -7.50 4.06
CA TYR A 147 -5.71 -7.67 2.76
C TYR A 147 -5.50 -9.07 2.23
N GLY A 148 -4.29 -9.62 2.37
CA GLY A 148 -3.93 -10.93 1.90
C GLY A 148 -3.87 -11.03 0.38
N ARG A 149 -3.47 -12.21 -0.10
CA ARG A 149 -3.12 -12.46 -1.50
C ARG A 149 -4.29 -12.22 -2.47
N GLU A 150 -5.44 -12.79 -2.14
CA GLU A 150 -6.62 -12.81 -3.00
C GLU A 150 -7.16 -11.39 -3.24
N ARG A 151 -7.31 -10.60 -2.17
CA ARG A 151 -7.81 -9.23 -2.24
C ARG A 151 -6.84 -8.29 -2.96
N MET A 152 -5.54 -8.40 -2.68
CA MET A 152 -4.54 -7.58 -3.38
C MET A 152 -4.48 -7.90 -4.87
N ASN A 153 -4.57 -9.17 -5.25
CA ASN A 153 -4.59 -9.56 -6.66
C ASN A 153 -5.80 -8.96 -7.39
N ARG A 154 -7.01 -9.12 -6.82
CA ARG A 154 -8.23 -8.48 -7.34
C ARG A 154 -8.11 -6.97 -7.43
N ALA A 155 -7.56 -6.32 -6.40
CA ALA A 155 -7.38 -4.88 -6.38
C ALA A 155 -6.52 -4.42 -7.56
N PHE A 156 -5.39 -5.09 -7.83
CA PHE A 156 -4.57 -4.76 -8.99
C PHE A 156 -5.26 -5.11 -10.33
N ASP A 157 -6.13 -6.12 -10.39
CA ASP A 157 -6.91 -6.42 -11.61
C ASP A 157 -7.86 -5.26 -11.92
N ILE A 158 -8.53 -4.72 -10.90
CA ILE A 158 -9.37 -3.53 -11.01
C ILE A 158 -8.55 -2.32 -11.45
N ILE A 159 -7.34 -2.11 -10.90
CA ILE A 159 -6.46 -1.03 -11.34
C ILE A 159 -6.03 -1.20 -12.81
N GLN A 160 -5.75 -2.42 -13.25
CA GLN A 160 -5.41 -2.72 -14.64
C GLN A 160 -6.56 -2.40 -15.59
N GLU A 161 -7.77 -2.84 -15.26
CA GLU A 161 -8.96 -2.61 -16.08
C GLU A 161 -9.30 -1.11 -16.17
N ASN A 162 -9.19 -0.37 -15.07
CA ASN A 162 -9.68 1.00 -14.97
C ASN A 162 -8.64 2.06 -15.28
N PHE A 163 -7.36 1.79 -15.04
CA PHE A 163 -6.28 2.78 -15.16
C PHE A 163 -5.08 2.29 -15.97
N GLY A 164 -5.21 1.17 -16.69
CA GLY A 164 -4.13 0.62 -17.54
C GLY A 164 -3.64 1.61 -18.61
N ASP A 165 -4.49 2.47 -19.16
CA ASP A 165 -4.12 3.54 -20.10
C ASP A 165 -3.28 4.65 -19.43
N VAL A 166 -3.55 4.91 -18.15
CA VAL A 166 -2.88 5.93 -17.34
C VAL A 166 -1.53 5.42 -16.84
N PHE A 167 -1.50 4.29 -16.12
CA PHE A 167 -0.29 3.80 -15.48
C PHE A 167 0.56 2.91 -16.39
N THR A 168 -0.01 2.35 -17.45
CA THR A 168 0.56 1.24 -18.23
C THR A 168 0.61 -0.07 -17.45
N GLU A 169 0.52 -1.18 -18.16
CA GLU A 169 0.68 -2.52 -17.60
C GLU A 169 2.02 -2.69 -16.86
N PHE A 170 3.09 -2.07 -17.37
CA PHE A 170 4.41 -2.14 -16.76
C PHE A 170 4.42 -1.66 -15.31
N PHE A 171 3.88 -0.47 -15.02
CA PHE A 171 3.91 0.07 -13.65
C PHE A 171 2.93 -0.61 -12.71
N ILE A 172 1.80 -1.10 -13.23
CA ILE A 172 0.85 -1.89 -12.45
C ILE A 172 1.49 -3.22 -12.03
N ASN A 173 2.18 -3.89 -12.96
CA ASN A 173 2.94 -5.10 -12.66
C ASN A 173 4.15 -4.82 -11.73
N LYS A 174 4.80 -3.66 -11.86
CA LYS A 174 5.84 -3.23 -10.91
C LYS A 174 5.26 -3.06 -9.50
N GLY A 175 4.06 -2.51 -9.38
CA GLY A 175 3.32 -2.44 -8.12
C GLY A 175 2.98 -3.81 -7.55
N ARG A 176 2.48 -4.74 -8.36
CA ARG A 176 2.24 -6.14 -7.91
C ARG A 176 3.50 -6.79 -7.35
N ARG A 177 4.62 -6.69 -8.08
CA ARG A 177 5.91 -7.24 -7.66
C ARG A 177 6.45 -6.59 -6.38
N TYR A 178 6.19 -5.29 -6.17
CA TYR A 178 6.54 -4.61 -4.93
C TYR A 178 5.80 -5.21 -3.72
N VAL A 179 4.51 -5.53 -3.87
CA VAL A 179 3.69 -6.08 -2.76
C VAL A 179 3.93 -7.58 -2.56
N GLN A 180 4.36 -8.31 -3.59
CA GLN A 180 4.49 -9.76 -3.57
C GLN A 180 5.28 -10.33 -2.38
N PRO A 181 6.46 -9.81 -1.99
CA PRO A 181 7.21 -10.32 -0.84
C PRO A 181 6.42 -10.28 0.47
N TYR A 182 5.62 -9.22 0.68
CA TYR A 182 4.76 -9.09 1.86
C TYR A 182 3.69 -10.20 1.89
N LEU A 183 3.15 -10.58 0.74
CA LEU A 183 2.12 -11.61 0.62
C LEU A 183 2.72 -13.02 0.73
N GLU A 184 3.96 -13.23 0.29
CA GLU A 184 4.69 -14.50 0.42
C GLU A 184 5.15 -14.78 1.86
N ALA A 185 5.12 -13.76 2.72
CA ALA A 185 5.30 -13.92 4.15
C ALA A 185 4.06 -14.48 4.87
N ILE A 186 2.92 -14.61 4.19
CA ILE A 186 1.72 -15.26 4.74
C ILE A 186 1.76 -16.74 4.38
N GLY A 187 1.86 -17.60 5.38
CA GLY A 187 1.76 -19.05 5.26
C GLY A 187 0.36 -19.53 4.89
N GLU A 188 0.26 -20.78 4.47
CA GLU A 188 -1.03 -21.45 4.27
C GLU A 188 -1.68 -21.69 5.64
N LEU A 189 -3.00 -21.51 5.71
CA LEU A 189 -3.82 -21.82 6.89
C LEU A 189 -4.09 -23.33 6.97
#